data_AF-I2E0E6-F1
#
_entry.id   AF-I2E0E6-F1
#
_cell.length_a   1.000
_cell.length_b   1.000
_cell.length_c   1.000
_cell.angle_alpha   90.00
_cell.angle_beta   90.00
_cell.angle_gamma   90.00
#
_symmetry.space_group_name_H-M   'P 1'
#
loop_
_entity.id
_entity.type
_entity.pdbx_description
1 polymer ?
#
loop_
_entity_poly.entity_id
_entity_poly.type
_entity_poly.pdbx_seq_one_letter_code
_entity_poly.pdbx_strand_id
1 'polypeptide(L)' 'MKHISSTFKEAGISLFDTELNEREAFKAMFSFALPLANLDPNDVSNLDKAIINAEEFTAEVVTKLREGMSPSQEVA' A
#
# COMPACT_ATOMS: atom_id res chain seq x y z
N MET A 1 8.47 -5.75 -11.77
CA MET A 1 8.69 -5.14 -10.45
C MET A 1 10.12 -5.39 -9.93
N LYS A 2 10.55 -6.63 -9.71
CA LYS A 2 11.85 -6.97 -9.05
C LYS A 2 13.09 -6.20 -9.51
N HIS A 3 13.25 -5.96 -10.82
CA HIS A 3 14.41 -5.23 -11.35
C HIS A 3 14.43 -3.73 -11.00
N ILE A 4 13.28 -3.06 -10.96
CA ILE A 4 13.21 -1.64 -10.60
C ILE A 4 13.41 -1.48 -9.10
N SER A 5 12.78 -2.35 -8.31
CA SER A 5 12.91 -2.36 -6.85
C SER A 5 14.36 -2.61 -6.40
N SER A 6 15.11 -3.49 -7.10
CA SER A 6 16.52 -3.70 -6.79
C SER A 6 17.38 -2.46 -7.04
N THR A 7 17.17 -1.76 -8.17
CA THR A 7 17.94 -0.55 -8.49
C THR A 7 17.70 0.57 -7.48
N PHE A 8 16.46 0.77 -7.05
CA PHE A 8 16.15 1.76 -6.00
C PHE A 8 16.77 1.38 -4.65
N LYS A 9 16.75 0.09 -4.29
CA LYS A 9 17.39 -0.39 -3.08
C LYS A 9 18.91 -0.21 -3.11
N GLU A 10 19.55 -0.50 -4.24
CA GLU A 10 20.98 -0.26 -4.46
C GLU A 10 21.34 1.24 -4.39
N ALA A 11 20.44 2.11 -4.82
CA ALA A 11 20.58 3.57 -4.72
C ALA A 11 20.30 4.13 -3.31
N GLY A 12 20.01 3.28 -2.31
CA GLY A 12 19.68 3.71 -0.95
C GLY A 12 18.31 4.39 -0.82
N ILE A 13 17.44 4.25 -1.82
CA ILE A 13 16.08 4.80 -1.78
C ILE A 13 15.21 3.86 -0.96
N SER A 14 14.53 4.42 0.04
CA SER A 14 13.56 3.67 0.84
C SER A 14 12.36 3.30 -0.02
N LEU A 15 12.05 2.01 -0.03
CA LEU A 15 10.89 1.45 -0.71
C LEU A 15 9.92 0.85 0.29
N PHE A 16 8.70 0.64 -0.18
CA PHE A 16 7.76 -0.23 0.49
C PHE A 16 8.02 -1.67 0.05
N ASP A 17 7.93 -2.61 0.99
CA ASP A 17 7.98 -4.04 0.70
C ASP A 17 6.62 -4.55 0.20
N THR A 18 5.53 -3.90 0.61
CA THR A 18 4.17 -4.19 0.19
C THR A 18 3.78 -3.41 -1.06
N GLU A 19 3.43 -4.12 -2.12
CA GLU A 19 2.93 -3.51 -3.36
C GLU A 19 1.40 -3.43 -3.35
N LEU A 20 0.83 -2.32 -3.84
CA LEU A 20 -0.58 -2.30 -4.24
C LEU A 20 -0.71 -3.01 -5.59
N ASN A 21 -1.36 -4.16 -5.58
CA ASN A 21 -1.50 -5.01 -6.76
C ASN A 21 -2.58 -4.46 -7.70
N GLU A 22 -2.36 -4.57 -9.02
CA GLU A 22 -3.40 -4.23 -9.98
C GLU A 22 -4.59 -5.20 -9.84
N ARG A 23 -5.75 -4.65 -9.46
CA ARG A 23 -7.00 -5.39 -9.27
C ARG A 23 -8.16 -4.54 -9.75
N GLU A 24 -9.18 -5.17 -10.35
CA GLU A 24 -10.40 -4.48 -10.80
C GLU A 24 -11.10 -3.74 -9.66
N ALA A 25 -11.03 -4.24 -8.42
CA ALA A 25 -11.61 -3.56 -7.26
C ALA A 25 -11.09 -2.13 -7.05
N PHE A 26 -9.81 -1.86 -7.30
CA PHE A 26 -9.26 -0.51 -7.19
C PHE A 26 -9.80 0.44 -8.26
N LYS A 27 -10.12 -0.08 -9.45
CA LYS A 27 -10.79 0.71 -10.52
C LYS A 27 -12.26 0.94 -10.16
N ALA A 28 -12.93 -0.08 -9.64
CA ALA A 28 -14.33 -0.03 -9.23
C ALA A 28 -14.62 1.06 -8.19
N MET A 29 -13.67 1.36 -7.29
CA MET A 29 -13.78 2.48 -6.36
C MET A 29 -14.13 3.81 -7.06
N PHE A 30 -13.54 4.06 -8.22
CA PHE A 30 -13.79 5.30 -8.99
C PHE A 30 -15.11 5.24 -9.75
N SER A 31 -15.49 4.07 -10.28
CA SER A 31 -16.76 3.88 -10.99
C SER A 31 -17.97 4.04 -10.07
N PHE A 32 -17.88 3.51 -8.85
CA PHE A 32 -18.96 3.53 -7.87
C PHE A 32 -18.84 4.70 -6.87
N ALA A 33 -17.72 5.43 -6.87
CA ALA A 33 -17.39 6.48 -5.90
C ALA A 33 -17.48 5.99 -4.44
N LEU A 34 -17.01 4.76 -4.19
CA LEU A 34 -17.03 4.11 -2.88
C LEU A 34 -15.63 3.62 -2.49
N PRO A 35 -15.28 3.61 -1.19
CA PRO A 35 -14.07 2.95 -0.72
C PRO A 35 -14.19 1.42 -0.89
N LEU A 36 -13.05 0.70 -0.93
CA LEU A 36 -13.02 -0.77 -1.11
C LEU A 36 -13.97 -1.50 -0.14
N ALA A 37 -13.97 -1.12 1.14
CA ALA A 37 -14.79 -1.75 2.17
C ALA A 37 -16.31 -1.63 1.95
N ASN A 38 -16.73 -0.73 1.05
CA ASN A 38 -18.13 -0.44 0.77
C ASN A 38 -18.57 -0.94 -0.62
N LEU A 39 -17.69 -1.58 -1.39
CA LEU A 39 -18.05 -2.20 -2.66
C LEU A 39 -18.83 -3.51 -2.42
N ASP A 40 -19.73 -3.86 -3.33
CA ASP A 40 -20.48 -5.12 -3.27
C ASP A 40 -19.61 -6.27 -3.80
N PRO A 41 -19.34 -7.33 -3.01
CA PRO A 41 -18.59 -8.50 -3.48
C PRO A 41 -19.30 -9.29 -4.58
N ASN A 42 -20.61 -9.08 -4.81
CA ASN A 42 -21.34 -9.68 -5.93
C ASN A 42 -21.06 -8.95 -7.25
N ASP A 43 -20.73 -7.65 -7.20
CA ASP A 43 -20.44 -6.83 -8.38
C ASP A 43 -18.93 -6.76 -8.68
N VAL A 44 -18.08 -6.94 -7.66
CA VAL A 44 -16.63 -6.77 -7.75
C VAL A 44 -15.89 -8.05 -7.38
N SER A 45 -15.27 -8.68 -8.39
CA SER A 45 -14.50 -9.91 -8.20
C SER A 45 -13.23 -9.70 -7.35
N ASN A 46 -12.93 -10.68 -6.48
CA ASN A 46 -11.74 -10.70 -5.61
C ASN A 46 -11.59 -9.45 -4.72
N LEU A 47 -12.72 -8.87 -4.28
CA LEU A 47 -12.75 -7.70 -3.41
C LEU A 47 -12.03 -7.94 -2.07
N ASP A 48 -12.23 -9.12 -1.48
CA ASP A 48 -11.57 -9.59 -0.26
C ASP A 48 -10.04 -9.46 -0.34
N LYS A 49 -9.45 -9.93 -1.44
CA LYS A 49 -8.00 -9.87 -1.65
C LYS A 49 -7.49 -8.46 -1.92
N ALA A 50 -8.33 -7.58 -2.47
CA ALA A 50 -8.00 -6.16 -2.63
C ALA A 50 -7.98 -5.44 -1.28
N ILE A 51 -8.95 -5.74 -0.41
CA ILE A 51 -9.01 -5.21 0.95
C ILE A 51 -7.78 -5.63 1.73
N ILE A 52 -7.46 -6.93 1.77
CA ILE A 52 -6.28 -7.45 2.48
C ILE A 52 -5.00 -6.75 2.01
N ASN A 53 -4.81 -6.62 0.70
CA ASN A 53 -3.63 -5.95 0.17
C ASN A 53 -3.54 -4.46 0.52
N ALA A 54 -4.68 -3.75 0.52
CA ALA A 54 -4.74 -2.36 0.95
C ALA A 54 -4.45 -2.22 2.46
N GLU A 55 -4.91 -3.16 3.29
CA GLU A 55 -4.63 -3.20 4.72
C GLU A 55 -3.14 -3.46 5.01
N GLU A 56 -2.52 -4.42 4.32
CA GLU A 56 -1.07 -4.70 4.42
C GLU A 56 -0.25 -3.45 4.06
N PHE A 57 -0.59 -2.80 2.94
CA PHE A 57 0.07 -1.57 2.53
C PHE A 57 -0.11 -0.46 3.57
N THR A 58 -1.32 -0.30 4.10
CA THR A 58 -1.63 0.71 5.13
C THR A 58 -0.86 0.45 6.42
N ALA A 59 -0.72 -0.81 6.84
CA ALA A 59 0.07 -1.18 8.01
C ALA A 59 1.53 -0.79 7.85
N GLU A 60 2.11 -0.97 6.66
CA GLU A 60 3.47 -0.53 6.35
C GLU A 60 3.60 1.00 6.35
N VAL A 61 2.63 1.73 5.77
CA VAL A 61 2.60 3.22 5.81
C VAL A 61 2.66 3.69 7.26
N VAL A 62 1.79 3.17 8.12
CA VAL A 62 1.71 3.57 9.53
C VAL A 62 3.01 3.25 10.26
N THR A 63 3.62 2.10 9.97
CA THR A 63 4.90 1.70 10.57
C THR A 63 6.02 2.66 10.19
N LYS A 64 6.20 2.94 8.90
CA LYS A 64 7.25 3.87 8.42
C LYS A 64 7.05 5.29 8.93
N LEU A 65 5.80 5.78 8.99
CA LEU A 65 5.50 7.09 9.56
C LEU A 65 5.90 7.16 11.05
N ARG A 66 5.58 6.12 11.83
CA ARG A 66 5.95 6.06 13.25
C ARG A 66 7.47 5.99 13.45
N GLU A 67 8.18 5.24 12.61
CA GLU A 67 9.65 5.20 12.62
C GLU A 67 10.26 6.58 12.35
N GLY A 68 9.75 7.30 11.34
CA GLY A 68 10.18 8.65 11.02
C GLY A 68 9.79 9.72 12.05
N MET A 69 8.80 9.44 12.90
CA MET A 69 8.38 10.31 14.02
C MET A 69 9.14 10.05 15.32
N SER A 70 9.98 9.01 15.40
CA SER A 70 10.86 8.82 16.56
C SER A 70 11.81 10.01 16.67
N PRO A 71 12.08 10.55 17.88
CA PRO A 71 12.89 11.76 18.03
C PRO A 71 14.23 11.56 17.33
N SER A 72 14.48 12.38 16.31
CA SER A 72 15.79 12.45 15.68
C SER A 72 16.83 12.62 16.80
N GLN A 73 17.82 11.74 16.77
CA GLN A 73 18.92 11.66 17.72
C GLN A 73 19.39 13.06 18.11
N GLU A 74 19.54 13.31 19.42
CA GLU A 74 20.13 14.52 19.97
C GLU A 74 21.36 14.90 19.15
N VAL A 75 21.27 16.01 18.42
CA VAL A 75 22.44 16.69 17.89
C VAL A 75 23.15 17.32 19.08
N ALA A 76 24.39 16.87 19.28
CA ALA A 76 25.29 17.17 20.39
C ALA A 76 25.48 18.67 20.68
#